data_AF-A0A7V3XNL6-F1
#
_entry.id   AF-A0A7V3XNL6-F1
#
_cell.length_a   1.000
_cell.length_b   1.000
_cell.length_c   1.000
_cell.angle_alpha   90.00
_cell.angle_beta   90.00
_cell.angle_gamma   90.00
#
_symmetry.space_group_name_H-M   'P 1'
#
loop_
_entity.id
_entity.type
_entity.pdbx_description
1 polymer ?
#
loop_
_entity_poly.entity_id
_entity_poly.type
_entity_poly.pdbx_seq_one_letter_code
_entity_poly.pdbx_strand_id
1 'polypeptide(L)'
;MPHYLSPDEMQRTAPAETAFRSPVPTQIVSNGEFNPLPQTPEQRRVEARVAELADDLAPRHGLGRREFLASAAGMAAAFLAMNDVFGPVFDVTRAEAAEPGVAGARADALAGQLIVDVQTHFVRDDFKQDGLLTLAQYAKKHWNPALAGENDLARFKFENYVKEVFVDSDTKVALLSGAPFDDSSWDLLSNDQIAAARAAINRIAGSRRLLSHAVFTPRRSGWMDRVDRAIATLKPDSWKGYTIGDPLFPSKLGSYWRLDDEKLVYPFYEKIVKAGIETVCIHKGLLPADYEKSWPGVWEHATVSDLGKAAKDWPRVNFVIYHSALRAFLEPPDAALAEFEQTGRIKWATDLAEIPAKLGVRNVYAEIGTAFANSAVANPRFAAALLGTLVRGLGADRVLWGTDSVWYGSPQWQIEALRRLEIPEDMQRRHGFAPLGPADGIVKSAIFGGNAARLYRVNVRAALGEITGDRIAAIREEYVAQGGMRSNVRYGWVHRPTA
;
A
#
# COMPACT_ATOMS: atom_id res chain seq x y z
N MET A 1 17.43 2.66 -24.29
CA MET A 1 16.18 2.92 -23.54
C MET A 1 16.49 2.61 -22.08
N PRO A 2 16.19 3.51 -21.12
CA PRO A 2 16.38 3.18 -19.73
C PRO A 2 15.29 2.18 -19.35
N HIS A 3 15.71 0.92 -19.22
CA HIS A 3 14.90 -0.14 -18.64
C HIS A 3 14.89 0.07 -17.13
N TYR A 4 13.72 -0.11 -16.51
CA TYR A 4 13.51 0.08 -15.07
C TYR A 4 14.50 -0.70 -14.21
N LEU A 5 14.82 -1.87 -14.73
CA LEU A 5 15.91 -2.72 -14.34
C LEU A 5 16.84 -2.75 -15.55
N SER A 6 18.12 -2.47 -15.38
CA SER A 6 19.11 -2.80 -16.42
C SER A 6 18.90 -4.25 -16.89
N PRO A 7 19.29 -4.61 -18.13
CA PRO A 7 19.23 -6.00 -18.57
C PRO A 7 19.85 -7.00 -17.56
N ASP A 8 20.84 -6.56 -16.77
CA ASP A 8 21.47 -7.34 -15.71
C ASP A 8 20.64 -7.44 -14.43
N GLU A 9 19.85 -6.42 -14.10
CA GLU A 9 18.91 -6.42 -12.98
C GLU A 9 17.65 -7.24 -13.29
N MET A 10 17.14 -7.17 -14.53
CA MET A 10 16.07 -8.06 -15.01
C MET A 10 16.47 -9.54 -14.91
N GLN A 11 17.76 -9.85 -15.10
CA GLN A 11 18.25 -11.21 -14.92
C GLN A 11 18.20 -11.69 -13.45
N ARG A 12 18.01 -10.79 -12.48
CA ARG A 12 17.92 -11.13 -11.05
C ARG A 12 16.49 -11.18 -10.54
N THR A 13 15.48 -10.97 -11.40
CA THR A 13 14.07 -11.02 -11.01
C THR A 13 13.32 -12.15 -11.69
N ALA A 14 12.21 -12.57 -11.08
CA ALA A 14 11.25 -13.52 -11.61
C ALA A 14 9.83 -12.97 -11.44
N PRO A 15 8.85 -13.35 -12.28
CA PRO A 15 7.46 -12.96 -12.08
C PRO A 15 6.97 -13.41 -10.69
N ALA A 16 6.28 -12.54 -9.95
CA ALA A 16 5.79 -12.84 -8.61
C ALA A 16 4.79 -14.02 -8.59
N GLU A 17 4.17 -14.35 -9.72
CA GLU A 17 3.26 -15.49 -9.88
C GLU A 17 3.95 -16.85 -9.77
N THR A 18 5.28 -16.89 -9.94
CA THR A 18 6.09 -18.11 -9.73
C THR A 18 6.50 -18.29 -8.27
N ALA A 19 6.25 -17.30 -7.40
CA ALA A 19 6.53 -17.42 -5.98
C ALA A 19 5.57 -18.41 -5.29
N PHE A 20 5.95 -18.86 -4.09
CA PHE A 20 5.11 -19.71 -3.27
C PHE A 20 3.75 -19.04 -2.99
N ARG A 21 2.65 -19.72 -3.32
CA ARG A 21 1.27 -19.19 -3.23
C ARG A 21 0.73 -19.27 -1.80
N SER A 22 1.36 -18.52 -0.90
CA SER A 22 0.92 -18.33 0.48
C SER A 22 -0.12 -17.20 0.58
N PRO A 23 -1.06 -17.27 1.55
CA PRO A 23 -1.97 -16.15 1.83
C PRO A 23 -1.24 -14.87 2.26
N VAL A 24 -0.06 -14.95 2.87
CA VAL A 24 0.84 -13.81 3.16
C VAL A 24 2.12 -13.97 2.33
N PRO A 25 2.64 -12.92 1.65
CA PRO A 25 3.91 -13.02 0.94
C PRO A 25 5.04 -13.46 1.86
N THR A 26 5.88 -14.39 1.39
CA THR A 26 7.06 -14.88 2.10
C THR A 26 8.34 -14.24 1.61
N GLN A 27 8.24 -13.23 0.74
CA GLN A 27 9.35 -12.43 0.23
C GLN A 27 8.83 -11.08 -0.26
N ILE A 28 9.73 -10.12 -0.44
CA ILE A 28 9.37 -8.81 -0.95
C ILE A 28 8.90 -8.95 -2.41
N VAL A 29 7.70 -8.45 -2.68
CA VAL A 29 7.14 -8.33 -4.02
C VAL A 29 7.32 -6.89 -4.49
N SER A 30 7.88 -6.73 -5.67
CA SER A 30 8.04 -5.47 -6.35
C SER A 30 6.90 -5.20 -7.31
N ASN A 31 6.45 -3.96 -7.31
CA ASN A 31 5.46 -3.43 -8.25
C ASN A 31 6.07 -3.04 -9.61
N GLY A 32 7.38 -3.26 -9.81
CA GLY A 32 8.10 -2.78 -10.98
C GLY A 32 8.62 -1.35 -10.83
N GLU A 33 8.41 -0.71 -9.68
CA GLU A 33 9.14 0.49 -9.24
C GLU A 33 10.39 0.10 -8.44
N PHE A 34 10.79 -1.17 -8.43
CA PHE A 34 12.04 -1.56 -7.80
C PHE A 34 12.56 -2.94 -8.18
N ASN A 35 13.83 -3.20 -7.87
CA ASN A 35 14.34 -4.57 -7.75
C ASN A 35 13.92 -5.18 -6.40
N PRO A 36 13.17 -6.28 -6.37
CA PRO A 36 12.94 -7.03 -5.14
C PRO A 36 14.26 -7.59 -4.60
N LEU A 37 14.43 -7.53 -3.28
CA LEU A 37 15.59 -8.12 -2.61
C LEU A 37 15.54 -9.65 -2.60
N PRO A 38 16.70 -10.32 -2.50
CA PRO A 38 16.75 -11.75 -2.22
C PRO A 38 15.92 -12.10 -0.98
N GLN A 39 15.18 -13.20 -1.06
CA GLN A 39 14.48 -13.74 0.09
C GLN A 39 15.48 -13.98 1.24
N THR A 40 15.17 -13.47 2.44
CA THR A 40 16.03 -13.63 3.61
C THR A 40 15.98 -15.07 4.15
N PRO A 41 16.97 -15.50 4.97
CA PRO A 41 16.90 -16.80 5.64
C PRO A 41 15.63 -16.98 6.50
N GLU A 42 15.20 -15.93 7.20
CA GLU A 42 13.98 -15.88 8.02
C GLU A 42 12.75 -16.06 7.15
N GLN A 43 12.68 -15.35 6.03
CA GLN A 43 11.61 -15.46 5.05
C GLN A 43 11.49 -16.87 4.45
N ARG A 44 12.62 -17.52 4.12
CA ARG A 44 12.65 -18.94 3.71
C ARG A 44 12.13 -19.87 4.81
N ARG A 45 12.48 -19.61 6.08
CA ARG A 45 11.95 -20.38 7.22
C ARG A 45 10.45 -20.22 7.36
N VAL A 46 9.91 -19.00 7.19
CA VAL A 46 8.45 -18.79 7.17
C VAL A 46 7.81 -19.58 6.04
N GLU A 47 8.35 -19.52 4.82
CA GLU A 47 7.82 -20.27 3.68
C GLU A 47 7.75 -21.78 3.93
N ALA A 48 8.86 -22.37 4.39
CA ALA A 48 8.91 -23.79 4.77
C ALA A 48 7.87 -24.11 5.85
N ARG A 49 7.76 -23.24 6.86
CA ARG A 49 6.83 -23.42 7.97
C ARG A 49 5.36 -23.33 7.54
N VAL A 50 5.02 -22.45 6.60
CA VAL A 50 3.67 -22.38 6.01
C VAL A 50 3.35 -23.66 5.26
N ALA A 51 4.31 -24.21 4.50
CA ALA A 51 4.12 -25.47 3.80
C ALA A 51 3.88 -26.64 4.78
N GLU A 52 4.67 -26.74 5.84
CA GLU A 52 4.50 -27.74 6.90
C GLU A 52 3.13 -27.66 7.59
N LEU A 53 2.71 -26.44 7.97
CA LEU A 53 1.42 -26.23 8.61
C LEU A 53 0.26 -26.55 7.66
N ALA A 54 0.39 -26.21 6.37
CA ALA A 54 -0.62 -26.57 5.39
C ALA A 54 -0.73 -28.09 5.21
N ASP A 55 0.37 -28.83 5.31
CA ASP A 55 0.38 -30.29 5.20
C ASP A 55 -0.25 -30.99 6.41
N ASP A 56 0.02 -30.52 7.62
CA ASP A 56 -0.57 -31.06 8.85
C ASP A 56 -2.06 -30.68 8.99
N LEU A 57 -2.43 -29.45 8.61
CA LEU A 57 -3.74 -28.90 8.95
C LEU A 57 -4.78 -29.06 7.85
N ALA A 58 -4.42 -29.02 6.56
CA ALA A 58 -5.40 -29.13 5.47
C ALA A 58 -6.30 -30.38 5.56
N PRO A 59 -5.78 -31.59 5.89
CA PRO A 59 -6.62 -32.78 6.05
C PRO A 59 -7.66 -32.66 7.17
N ARG A 60 -7.38 -31.88 8.23
CA ARG A 60 -8.32 -31.67 9.35
C ARG A 60 -9.52 -30.84 8.95
N HIS A 61 -9.37 -30.01 7.91
CA HIS A 61 -10.45 -29.24 7.31
C HIS A 61 -11.13 -29.97 6.14
N GLY A 62 -10.64 -31.16 5.76
CA GLY A 62 -11.12 -31.88 4.57
C GLY A 62 -10.78 -31.18 3.26
N LEU A 63 -9.72 -30.37 3.24
CA LEU A 63 -9.32 -29.55 2.09
C LEU A 63 -7.98 -30.02 1.50
N GLY A 64 -7.77 -29.76 0.21
CA GLY A 64 -6.44 -29.82 -0.37
C GLY A 64 -5.56 -28.65 0.11
N ARG A 65 -4.23 -28.80 0.04
CA ARG A 65 -3.25 -27.77 0.45
C ARG A 65 -3.57 -26.39 -0.13
N ARG A 66 -3.90 -26.32 -1.42
CA ARG A 66 -4.21 -25.06 -2.12
C ARG A 66 -5.50 -24.41 -1.60
N GLU A 67 -6.54 -25.19 -1.37
CA GLU A 67 -7.82 -24.71 -0.85
C GLU A 67 -7.67 -24.24 0.59
N PHE A 68 -6.92 -25.00 1.41
CA PHE A 68 -6.60 -24.61 2.78
C PHE A 68 -5.87 -23.26 2.82
N LEU A 69 -4.82 -23.07 2.01
CA LEU A 69 -4.08 -21.81 1.96
C LEU A 69 -4.91 -20.63 1.44
N ALA A 70 -5.97 -20.89 0.65
CA ALA A 70 -6.89 -19.84 0.21
C ALA A 70 -7.96 -19.47 1.27
N SER A 71 -8.12 -20.30 2.31
CA SER A 71 -9.11 -20.12 3.38
C SER A 71 -8.65 -19.16 4.49
N ALA A 72 -9.58 -18.80 5.39
CA ALA A 72 -9.25 -18.05 6.60
C ALA A 72 -8.31 -18.85 7.54
N ALA A 73 -8.44 -20.18 7.60
CA ALA A 73 -7.55 -21.02 8.41
C ALA A 73 -6.12 -21.05 7.84
N GLY A 74 -5.98 -21.05 6.51
CA GLY A 74 -4.68 -20.90 5.86
C GLY A 74 -4.02 -19.55 6.12
N MET A 75 -4.81 -18.47 6.17
CA MET A 75 -4.32 -17.16 6.58
C MET A 75 -3.80 -17.19 8.03
N ALA A 76 -4.54 -17.80 8.96
CA ALA A 76 -4.08 -17.97 10.34
C ALA A 76 -2.80 -18.82 10.43
N ALA A 77 -2.70 -19.91 9.64
CA ALA A 77 -1.49 -20.72 9.55
C ALA A 77 -0.27 -19.91 9.09
N ALA A 78 -0.45 -18.97 8.15
CA ALA A 78 0.61 -18.08 7.71
C ALA A 78 1.11 -17.15 8.83
N PHE A 79 0.21 -16.55 9.62
CA PHE A 79 0.63 -15.73 10.76
C PHE A 79 1.24 -16.54 11.91
N LEU A 80 0.83 -17.80 12.11
CA LEU A 80 1.51 -18.70 13.05
C LEU A 80 2.95 -18.97 12.60
N ALA A 81 3.16 -19.27 11.31
CA ALA A 81 4.50 -19.45 10.75
C ALA A 81 5.37 -18.20 10.91
N MET A 82 4.80 -17.00 10.73
CA MET A 82 5.52 -15.75 10.97
C MET A 82 5.88 -15.58 12.44
N ASN A 83 4.97 -15.90 13.38
CA ASN A 83 5.25 -15.82 14.81
C ASN A 83 6.32 -16.85 15.25
N ASP A 84 6.32 -18.05 14.67
CA ASP A 84 7.34 -19.08 14.93
C ASP A 84 8.77 -18.60 14.56
N VAL A 85 8.89 -17.70 13.57
CA VAL A 85 10.19 -17.19 13.08
C VAL A 85 10.57 -15.84 13.68
N PHE A 86 9.64 -14.90 13.73
CA PHE A 86 9.89 -13.50 14.11
C PHE A 86 9.46 -13.16 15.56
N GLY A 87 8.88 -14.13 16.28
CA GLY A 87 8.30 -13.94 17.61
C GLY A 87 6.83 -13.49 17.56
N PRO A 88 6.14 -13.48 18.72
CA PRO A 88 4.69 -13.27 18.80
C PRO A 88 4.33 -11.79 18.59
N VAL A 89 4.28 -11.35 17.34
CA VAL A 89 3.91 -9.97 16.97
C VAL A 89 2.48 -9.91 16.41
N PHE A 90 1.98 -11.02 15.87
CA PHE A 90 0.62 -11.12 15.36
C PHE A 90 -0.29 -11.87 16.34
N ASP A 91 -1.46 -11.30 16.65
CA ASP A 91 -2.57 -11.95 17.33
C ASP A 91 -3.11 -13.10 16.47
N VAL A 92 -2.72 -14.32 16.79
CA VAL A 92 -3.19 -15.54 16.16
C VAL A 92 -3.03 -16.73 17.10
N THR A 93 -4.01 -17.62 17.10
CA THR A 93 -4.00 -18.85 17.90
C THR A 93 -3.84 -20.08 17.02
N ARG A 94 -3.34 -21.19 17.60
CA ARG A 94 -3.29 -22.47 16.89
C ARG A 94 -4.69 -22.99 16.52
N ALA A 95 -5.70 -22.70 17.35
CA ALA A 95 -7.09 -23.08 17.10
C ALA A 95 -7.63 -22.46 15.81
N GLU A 96 -7.33 -21.18 15.53
CA GLU A 96 -7.73 -20.53 14.26
C GLU A 96 -7.24 -21.28 13.02
N ALA A 97 -6.02 -21.83 13.05
CA ALA A 97 -5.48 -22.58 11.93
C ALA A 97 -5.96 -24.05 11.91
N ALA A 98 -6.13 -24.67 13.08
CA ALA A 98 -6.31 -26.11 13.20
C ALA A 98 -7.77 -26.58 13.28
N GLU A 99 -8.67 -25.76 13.83
CA GLU A 99 -10.05 -26.13 14.10
C GLU A 99 -11.00 -25.55 13.04
N PRO A 100 -11.75 -26.39 12.30
CA PRO A 100 -12.72 -25.92 11.33
C PRO A 100 -13.73 -24.93 11.92
N GLY A 101 -13.96 -23.81 11.22
CA GLY A 101 -14.92 -22.78 11.62
C GLY A 101 -14.36 -21.67 12.51
N VAL A 102 -13.25 -21.87 13.25
CA VAL A 102 -12.73 -20.86 14.19
C VAL A 102 -12.24 -19.61 13.46
N ALA A 103 -11.38 -19.76 12.44
CA ALA A 103 -10.94 -18.62 11.63
C ALA A 103 -12.07 -18.01 10.79
N GLY A 104 -13.07 -18.82 10.39
CA GLY A 104 -14.27 -18.34 9.70
C GLY A 104 -15.08 -17.39 10.57
N ALA A 105 -15.36 -17.78 11.83
CA ALA A 105 -16.08 -16.95 12.78
C ALA A 105 -15.38 -15.61 13.06
N ARG A 106 -14.04 -15.60 13.12
CA ARG A 106 -13.27 -14.34 13.23
C ARG A 106 -13.44 -13.47 11.98
N ALA A 107 -13.37 -14.06 10.79
CA ALA A 107 -13.56 -13.33 9.54
C ALA A 107 -14.97 -12.71 9.46
N ASP A 108 -16.00 -13.48 9.82
CA ASP A 108 -17.40 -13.02 9.83
C ASP A 108 -17.61 -11.87 10.83
N ALA A 109 -17.04 -11.98 12.04
CA ALA A 109 -17.12 -10.94 13.06
C ALA A 109 -16.49 -9.60 12.60
N LEU A 110 -15.50 -9.65 11.72
CA LEU A 110 -14.79 -8.47 11.20
C LEU A 110 -15.26 -8.01 9.82
N ALA A 111 -16.16 -8.75 9.16
CA ALA A 111 -16.60 -8.48 7.79
C ALA A 111 -17.30 -7.12 7.62
N GLY A 112 -17.93 -6.62 8.68
CA GLY A 112 -18.59 -5.31 8.74
C GLY A 112 -17.68 -4.13 9.06
N GLN A 113 -16.38 -4.37 9.32
CA GLN A 113 -15.43 -3.30 9.62
C GLN A 113 -15.30 -2.34 8.43
N LEU A 114 -15.35 -1.03 8.69
CA LEU A 114 -15.10 -0.02 7.66
C LEU A 114 -13.61 0.03 7.33
N ILE A 115 -13.27 -0.32 6.09
CA ILE A 115 -11.93 -0.17 5.54
C ILE A 115 -12.00 0.79 4.36
N VAL A 116 -11.30 1.91 4.48
CA VAL A 116 -11.12 2.94 3.46
C VAL A 116 -9.66 2.96 3.05
N ASP A 117 -9.36 2.40 1.89
CA ASP A 117 -8.02 2.36 1.33
C ASP A 117 -7.70 3.66 0.59
N VAL A 118 -6.87 4.52 1.18
CA VAL A 118 -6.61 5.85 0.61
C VAL A 118 -5.56 5.85 -0.50
N GLN A 119 -4.99 4.69 -0.86
CA GLN A 119 -3.98 4.62 -1.91
C GLN A 119 -4.08 3.31 -2.69
N THR A 120 -4.66 3.38 -3.88
CA THR A 120 -4.70 2.27 -4.84
C THR A 120 -4.35 2.73 -6.26
N HIS A 121 -3.91 1.80 -7.10
CA HIS A 121 -3.45 2.00 -8.47
C HIS A 121 -3.89 0.85 -9.38
N PHE A 122 -4.12 1.19 -10.65
CA PHE A 122 -4.19 0.27 -11.78
C PHE A 122 -3.66 1.00 -13.04
N VAL A 123 -3.41 0.28 -14.13
CA VAL A 123 -2.87 0.85 -15.39
C VAL A 123 -3.93 0.92 -16.49
N ARG A 124 -3.88 1.97 -17.32
CA ARG A 124 -4.74 2.13 -18.51
C ARG A 124 -4.64 0.98 -19.50
N ASP A 125 -5.71 0.71 -20.25
CA ASP A 125 -5.80 -0.42 -21.19
C ASP A 125 -4.75 -0.39 -22.30
N ASP A 126 -4.42 0.78 -22.81
CA ASP A 126 -3.41 1.00 -23.85
C ASP A 126 -1.98 1.14 -23.31
N PHE A 127 -1.77 0.94 -22.00
CA PHE A 127 -0.44 0.91 -21.41
C PHE A 127 0.36 -0.22 -22.05
N LYS A 128 1.42 0.12 -22.77
CA LYS A 128 2.27 -0.80 -23.55
C LYS A 128 3.73 -0.78 -23.09
N GLN A 129 4.01 -0.25 -21.90
CA GLN A 129 5.37 -0.24 -21.38
C GLN A 129 5.79 -1.66 -20.99
N ASP A 130 6.51 -2.26 -21.91
CA ASP A 130 7.10 -3.60 -21.87
C ASP A 130 7.99 -3.84 -20.64
N GLY A 131 8.41 -2.79 -19.91
CA GLY A 131 9.14 -2.91 -18.64
C GLY A 131 8.40 -3.69 -17.54
N LEU A 132 7.07 -3.75 -17.59
CA LEU A 132 6.23 -4.60 -16.73
C LEU A 132 6.00 -6.02 -17.29
N LEU A 133 6.42 -6.31 -18.53
CA LEU A 133 6.10 -7.55 -19.27
C LEU A 133 7.31 -8.36 -19.79
N THR A 134 8.48 -7.76 -19.97
CA THR A 134 9.50 -8.28 -20.91
C THR A 134 10.30 -9.51 -20.47
N LEU A 135 10.12 -9.99 -19.24
CA LEU A 135 10.72 -11.25 -18.78
C LEU A 135 9.88 -12.49 -19.09
N ALA A 136 8.55 -12.36 -19.18
CA ALA A 136 7.68 -13.49 -19.49
C ALA A 136 7.93 -14.02 -20.92
N GLN A 137 8.24 -13.12 -21.86
CA GLN A 137 8.61 -13.47 -23.23
C GLN A 137 10.01 -14.10 -23.32
N TYR A 138 10.95 -13.68 -22.48
CA TYR A 138 12.29 -14.28 -22.39
C TYR A 138 12.25 -15.68 -21.72
N ALA A 139 11.53 -15.83 -20.61
CA ALA A 139 11.33 -17.11 -19.92
C ALA A 139 10.61 -18.15 -20.80
N LYS A 140 9.62 -17.69 -21.61
CA LYS A 140 8.96 -18.49 -22.65
C LYS A 140 9.94 -19.05 -23.69
N LYS A 141 10.97 -18.28 -24.05
CA LYS A 141 11.94 -18.64 -25.10
C LYS A 141 13.09 -19.49 -24.59
N HIS A 142 13.46 -19.36 -23.31
CA HIS A 142 14.72 -19.92 -22.80
C HIS A 142 14.58 -20.99 -21.71
N TRP A 143 13.41 -21.13 -21.05
CA TRP A 143 13.31 -21.98 -19.85
C TRP A 143 12.19 -23.03 -19.88
N ASN A 144 10.92 -22.66 -20.16
CA ASN A 144 9.82 -23.63 -20.15
C ASN A 144 8.64 -23.22 -21.06
N PRO A 145 8.33 -24.00 -22.12
CA PRO A 145 7.18 -23.75 -23.00
C PRO A 145 5.81 -23.91 -22.32
N ALA A 146 5.73 -24.57 -21.16
CA ALA A 146 4.49 -24.81 -20.41
C ALA A 146 4.01 -23.60 -19.57
N LEU A 147 4.72 -22.46 -19.60
CA LEU A 147 4.30 -21.18 -18.98
C LEU A 147 3.15 -20.49 -19.74
N ALA A 148 2.33 -21.28 -20.46
CA ALA A 148 1.28 -20.84 -21.38
C ALA A 148 -0.05 -20.50 -20.67
N GLY A 149 0.01 -19.78 -19.55
CA GLY A 149 -1.15 -19.19 -18.86
C GLY A 149 -1.03 -17.67 -18.80
N GLU A 150 -2.13 -16.97 -19.12
CA GLU A 150 -2.31 -15.53 -19.36
C GLU A 150 -1.30 -14.59 -18.67
N ASN A 151 -0.20 -14.32 -19.39
CA ASN A 151 0.81 -13.35 -19.01
C ASN A 151 0.57 -12.01 -19.71
N ASP A 152 -0.53 -11.35 -19.35
CA ASP A 152 -0.93 -10.05 -19.91
C ASP A 152 -1.03 -9.00 -18.78
N LEU A 153 -0.92 -7.72 -19.15
CA LEU A 153 -1.13 -6.57 -18.26
C LEU A 153 -2.54 -6.56 -17.64
N ALA A 154 -3.46 -7.41 -18.10
CA ALA A 154 -4.78 -7.70 -17.54
C ALA A 154 -4.79 -7.72 -15.99
N ARG A 155 -3.71 -8.21 -15.36
CA ARG A 155 -3.52 -8.23 -13.90
C ARG A 155 -3.49 -6.86 -13.22
N PHE A 156 -3.10 -5.82 -13.94
CA PHE A 156 -3.09 -4.42 -13.48
C PHE A 156 -4.22 -3.61 -14.14
N LYS A 157 -5.11 -4.23 -14.91
CA LYS A 157 -6.23 -3.54 -15.57
C LYS A 157 -7.44 -3.46 -14.65
N PHE A 158 -8.43 -2.72 -15.11
CA PHE A 158 -9.63 -2.37 -14.38
C PHE A 158 -10.40 -3.58 -13.82
N GLU A 159 -10.55 -4.67 -14.56
CA GLU A 159 -11.32 -5.84 -14.13
C GLU A 159 -10.67 -6.52 -12.93
N ASN A 160 -9.35 -6.75 -13.01
CA ASN A 160 -8.60 -7.37 -11.92
C ASN A 160 -8.51 -6.42 -10.72
N TYR A 161 -8.39 -5.10 -10.95
CA TYR A 161 -8.49 -4.10 -9.89
C TYR A 161 -9.79 -4.23 -9.09
N VAL A 162 -10.94 -4.28 -9.77
CA VAL A 162 -12.25 -4.39 -9.10
C VAL A 162 -12.33 -5.69 -8.29
N LYS A 163 -11.89 -6.81 -8.87
CA LYS A 163 -11.87 -8.10 -8.18
C LYS A 163 -10.97 -8.07 -6.94
N GLU A 164 -9.70 -7.71 -7.09
CA GLU A 164 -8.73 -7.79 -6.00
C GLU A 164 -9.05 -6.80 -4.87
N VAL A 165 -9.50 -5.58 -5.19
CA VAL A 165 -9.82 -4.56 -4.19
C VAL A 165 -11.18 -4.82 -3.54
N PHE A 166 -12.25 -5.09 -4.29
CA PHE A 166 -13.60 -5.12 -3.72
C PHE A 166 -14.20 -6.51 -3.51
N VAL A 167 -13.72 -7.54 -4.21
CA VAL A 167 -14.25 -8.92 -4.11
C VAL A 167 -13.36 -9.78 -3.21
N ASP A 168 -12.06 -9.80 -3.47
CA ASP A 168 -11.08 -10.62 -2.74
C ASP A 168 -10.59 -9.97 -1.44
N SER A 169 -11.08 -8.77 -1.10
CA SER A 169 -10.69 -8.07 0.13
C SER A 169 -11.86 -7.43 0.87
N ASP A 170 -11.62 -7.07 2.13
CA ASP A 170 -12.58 -6.36 2.99
C ASP A 170 -12.63 -4.84 2.77
N THR A 171 -11.87 -4.31 1.81
CA THR A 171 -11.94 -2.89 1.42
C THR A 171 -13.35 -2.49 1.02
N LYS A 172 -13.90 -1.47 1.68
CA LYS A 172 -15.26 -0.96 1.44
C LYS A 172 -15.23 0.22 0.48
N VAL A 173 -14.27 1.11 0.67
CA VAL A 173 -14.05 2.29 -0.17
C VAL A 173 -12.57 2.34 -0.52
N ALA A 174 -12.24 2.68 -1.77
CA ALA A 174 -10.87 2.92 -2.19
C ALA A 174 -10.70 4.34 -2.76
N LEU A 175 -9.47 4.84 -2.80
CA LEU A 175 -9.07 6.08 -3.46
C LEU A 175 -8.07 5.75 -4.55
N LEU A 176 -8.43 6.07 -5.79
CA LEU A 176 -7.62 5.81 -6.97
C LEU A 176 -6.62 6.94 -7.21
N SER A 177 -5.37 6.56 -7.36
CA SER A 177 -4.23 7.45 -7.57
C SER A 177 -3.59 7.25 -8.94
N GLY A 178 -2.73 8.20 -9.31
CA GLY A 178 -1.82 8.12 -10.46
C GLY A 178 -0.46 8.68 -10.08
N ALA A 179 0.49 8.57 -10.99
CA ALA A 179 1.86 9.05 -10.82
C ALA A 179 2.30 9.83 -12.07
N PRO A 180 2.99 10.98 -11.93
CA PRO A 180 3.52 11.73 -13.05
C PRO A 180 4.90 11.22 -13.44
N PHE A 181 5.12 10.95 -14.73
CA PHE A 181 6.44 10.57 -15.25
C PHE A 181 6.97 11.63 -16.19
N ASP A 182 8.29 11.77 -16.30
CA ASP A 182 8.89 12.68 -17.27
C ASP A 182 8.53 12.27 -18.71
N ASP A 183 8.44 10.96 -18.96
CA ASP A 183 7.85 10.39 -20.16
C ASP A 183 6.38 10.02 -19.91
N SER A 184 5.46 10.80 -20.47
CA SER A 184 4.00 10.61 -20.27
C SER A 184 3.48 9.26 -20.77
N SER A 185 4.25 8.51 -21.56
CA SER A 185 3.86 7.15 -21.91
C SER A 185 3.84 6.20 -20.70
N TRP A 186 4.54 6.56 -19.62
CA TRP A 186 4.54 5.86 -18.34
C TRP A 186 3.40 6.26 -17.40
N ASP A 187 2.65 7.32 -17.70
CA ASP A 187 1.51 7.71 -16.88
C ASP A 187 0.54 6.52 -16.74
N LEU A 188 0.32 6.08 -15.50
CA LEU A 188 -0.52 4.92 -15.17
C LEU A 188 -1.96 5.17 -15.64
N LEU A 189 -2.49 6.34 -15.27
CA LEU A 189 -3.78 6.88 -15.64
C LEU A 189 -3.68 8.40 -15.71
N SER A 190 -4.33 9.01 -16.70
CA SER A 190 -4.55 10.45 -16.72
C SER A 190 -5.61 10.85 -15.69
N ASN A 191 -5.65 12.13 -15.29
CA ASN A 191 -6.68 12.62 -14.37
C ASN A 191 -8.11 12.39 -14.91
N ASP A 192 -8.31 12.42 -16.23
CA ASP A 192 -9.60 12.09 -16.85
C ASP A 192 -9.95 10.61 -16.70
N GLN A 193 -8.98 9.71 -16.87
CA GLN A 193 -9.17 8.27 -16.67
C GLN A 193 -9.46 7.92 -15.21
N ILE A 194 -8.77 8.55 -14.25
CA ILE A 194 -9.04 8.37 -12.81
C ILE A 194 -10.48 8.82 -12.49
N ALA A 195 -10.90 9.99 -12.97
CA ALA A 195 -12.26 10.49 -12.75
C ALA A 195 -13.33 9.60 -13.42
N ALA A 196 -13.05 9.07 -14.61
CA ALA A 196 -13.92 8.15 -15.31
C ALA A 196 -14.06 6.81 -14.59
N ALA A 197 -12.95 6.24 -14.10
CA ALA A 197 -12.96 4.99 -13.32
C ALA A 197 -13.77 5.14 -12.02
N ARG A 198 -13.60 6.26 -11.30
CA ARG A 198 -14.42 6.62 -10.14
C ARG A 198 -15.91 6.63 -10.49
N ALA A 199 -16.27 7.32 -11.57
CA ALA A 199 -17.66 7.43 -12.00
C ALA A 199 -18.25 6.08 -12.45
N ALA A 200 -17.46 5.23 -13.09
CA ALA A 200 -17.87 3.90 -13.54
C ALA A 200 -18.15 2.97 -12.35
N ILE A 201 -17.19 2.84 -11.42
CA ILE A 201 -17.33 1.96 -10.25
C ILE A 201 -18.51 2.41 -9.37
N ASN A 202 -18.63 3.70 -9.09
CA ASN A 202 -19.74 4.21 -8.26
C ASN A 202 -21.11 4.00 -8.93
N ARG A 203 -21.18 4.09 -10.27
CA ARG A 203 -22.41 3.81 -11.02
C ARG A 203 -22.77 2.33 -11.00
N ILE A 204 -21.79 1.44 -11.15
CA ILE A 204 -22.00 -0.01 -11.09
C ILE A 204 -22.46 -0.41 -9.69
N ALA A 205 -21.79 0.10 -8.66
CA ALA A 205 -22.14 -0.15 -7.27
C ALA A 205 -23.53 0.40 -6.93
N GLY A 206 -23.86 1.59 -7.40
CA GLY A 206 -25.01 2.36 -6.89
C GLY A 206 -24.72 3.06 -5.57
N SER A 207 -23.44 3.12 -5.17
CA SER A 207 -22.95 3.71 -3.92
C SER A 207 -21.55 4.34 -4.16
N ARG A 208 -21.00 5.05 -3.16
CA ARG A 208 -19.67 5.69 -3.26
C ARG A 208 -18.56 4.72 -2.82
N ARG A 209 -18.14 3.83 -3.73
CA ARG A 209 -17.08 2.82 -3.54
C ARG A 209 -15.68 3.28 -3.92
N LEU A 210 -15.58 4.21 -4.85
CA LEU A 210 -14.31 4.75 -5.33
C LEU A 210 -14.30 6.28 -5.15
N LEU A 211 -13.16 6.77 -4.68
CA LEU A 211 -12.74 8.17 -4.64
C LEU A 211 -11.62 8.36 -5.67
N SER A 212 -11.33 9.59 -6.07
CA SER A 212 -10.28 9.90 -7.06
C SER A 212 -9.37 11.02 -6.62
N HIS A 213 -8.07 10.84 -6.82
CA HIS A 213 -7.13 11.96 -6.86
C HIS A 213 -7.24 12.76 -8.17
N ALA A 214 -6.71 13.98 -8.15
CA ALA A 214 -6.09 14.60 -9.32
C ALA A 214 -4.59 14.78 -9.06
N VAL A 215 -3.76 14.26 -9.98
CA VAL A 215 -2.31 14.48 -9.98
C VAL A 215 -2.03 15.92 -10.40
N PHE A 216 -1.21 16.64 -9.62
CA PHE A 216 -0.71 17.97 -9.96
C PHE A 216 0.81 17.94 -10.12
N THR A 217 1.33 18.78 -11.02
CA THR A 217 2.73 18.71 -11.48
C THR A 217 3.37 20.10 -11.49
N PRO A 218 3.74 20.65 -10.32
CA PRO A 218 4.46 21.93 -10.25
C PRO A 218 5.67 21.97 -11.19
N ARG A 219 5.98 23.16 -11.71
CA ARG A 219 7.01 23.43 -12.74
C ARG A 219 6.72 22.92 -14.16
N ARG A 220 5.81 21.95 -14.37
CA ARG A 220 5.43 21.57 -15.73
C ARG A 220 4.61 22.68 -16.40
N SER A 221 4.86 22.95 -17.67
CA SER A 221 4.10 23.97 -18.42
C SER A 221 2.59 23.74 -18.29
N GLY A 222 1.81 24.80 -18.02
CA GLY A 222 0.35 24.76 -17.87
C GLY A 222 -0.20 23.99 -16.66
N TRP A 223 0.61 23.71 -15.63
CA TRP A 223 0.16 22.90 -14.49
C TRP A 223 -0.97 23.56 -13.67
N MET A 224 -0.95 24.89 -13.50
CA MET A 224 -2.04 25.60 -12.83
C MET A 224 -3.33 25.59 -13.67
N ASP A 225 -3.25 25.73 -14.99
CA ASP A 225 -4.45 25.61 -15.85
C ASP A 225 -5.07 24.20 -15.76
N ARG A 226 -4.23 23.16 -15.59
CA ARG A 226 -4.71 21.80 -15.32
C ARG A 226 -5.36 21.67 -13.95
N VAL A 227 -4.87 22.36 -12.92
CA VAL A 227 -5.53 22.45 -11.60
C VAL A 227 -6.91 23.11 -11.75
N ASP A 228 -6.98 24.21 -12.51
CA ASP A 228 -8.23 24.94 -12.77
C ASP A 228 -9.27 24.07 -13.44
N ARG A 229 -8.85 23.35 -14.49
CA ARG A 229 -9.69 22.35 -15.16
C ARG A 229 -10.12 21.26 -14.19
N ALA A 230 -9.20 20.69 -13.42
CA ALA A 230 -9.52 19.61 -12.49
C ALA A 230 -10.58 20.03 -11.46
N ILE A 231 -10.49 21.25 -10.93
CA ILE A 231 -11.52 21.82 -10.04
C ILE A 231 -12.86 21.98 -10.77
N ALA A 232 -12.86 22.55 -11.97
CA ALA A 232 -14.09 22.87 -12.69
C ALA A 232 -14.82 21.62 -13.22
N THR A 233 -14.08 20.64 -13.73
CA THR A 233 -14.64 19.52 -14.51
C THR A 233 -14.53 18.17 -13.81
N LEU A 234 -13.38 17.88 -13.18
CA LEU A 234 -13.10 16.54 -12.64
C LEU A 234 -13.59 16.38 -11.19
N LYS A 235 -13.54 17.46 -10.41
CA LYS A 235 -13.95 17.51 -9.00
C LYS A 235 -13.35 16.34 -8.21
N PRO A 236 -12.02 16.28 -8.09
CA PRO A 236 -11.33 15.22 -7.37
C PRO A 236 -11.66 15.28 -5.88
N ASP A 237 -11.48 14.16 -5.18
CA ASP A 237 -11.67 14.06 -3.73
C ASP A 237 -10.43 14.55 -2.97
N SER A 238 -9.25 14.54 -3.62
CA SER A 238 -8.00 15.11 -3.10
C SER A 238 -6.95 15.25 -4.20
N TRP A 239 -5.81 15.85 -3.87
CA TRP A 239 -4.68 16.06 -4.79
C TRP A 239 -3.57 15.07 -4.53
N LYS A 240 -2.87 14.65 -5.58
CA LYS A 240 -1.69 13.78 -5.50
C LYS A 240 -0.47 14.48 -6.09
N GLY A 241 0.62 14.54 -5.34
CA GLY A 241 1.87 15.18 -5.74
C GLY A 241 3.10 14.33 -5.46
N TYR A 242 4.15 14.57 -6.24
CA TYR A 242 5.46 13.92 -6.12
C TYR A 242 6.51 15.02 -6.10
N THR A 243 7.11 15.29 -4.94
CA THR A 243 8.08 16.39 -4.75
C THR A 243 9.42 16.12 -5.44
N ILE A 244 9.72 14.85 -5.72
CA ILE A 244 10.85 14.40 -6.55
C ILE A 244 10.59 14.51 -8.06
N GLY A 245 9.36 14.88 -8.46
CA GLY A 245 8.97 14.99 -9.85
C GLY A 245 8.60 13.62 -10.43
N ASP A 246 9.58 12.92 -10.98
CA ASP A 246 9.44 11.55 -11.47
C ASP A 246 9.68 10.58 -10.29
N PRO A 247 8.76 9.64 -10.02
CA PRO A 247 8.86 8.74 -8.86
C PRO A 247 9.99 7.72 -8.97
N LEU A 248 10.50 7.50 -10.19
CA LEU A 248 11.39 6.39 -10.49
C LEU A 248 12.84 6.82 -10.69
N PHE A 249 13.03 8.02 -11.24
CA PHE A 249 14.35 8.53 -11.57
C PHE A 249 14.47 10.00 -11.19
N PRO A 250 15.70 10.49 -10.93
CA PRO A 250 15.95 11.91 -10.86
C PRO A 250 15.39 12.60 -12.12
N SER A 251 14.37 13.44 -11.93
CA SER A 251 13.66 14.08 -13.05
C SER A 251 14.63 14.88 -13.92
N LYS A 252 14.66 14.54 -15.21
CA LYS A 252 15.42 15.25 -16.24
C LYS A 252 14.74 16.56 -16.66
N LEU A 253 13.44 16.68 -16.37
CA LEU A 253 12.67 17.90 -16.59
C LEU A 253 12.83 18.94 -15.47
N GLY A 254 13.63 18.64 -14.42
CA GLY A 254 13.80 19.53 -13.27
C GLY A 254 12.48 19.79 -12.54
N SER A 255 11.59 18.79 -12.52
CA SER A 255 10.22 18.93 -12.01
C SER A 255 10.10 18.70 -10.50
N TYR A 256 11.22 18.65 -9.77
CA TYR A 256 11.24 18.58 -8.31
C TYR A 256 10.88 19.93 -7.66
N TRP A 257 10.23 19.88 -6.50
CA TRP A 257 9.67 21.06 -5.84
C TRP A 257 9.53 20.83 -4.34
N ARG A 258 9.28 21.90 -3.58
CA ARG A 258 9.10 21.84 -2.13
C ARG A 258 7.69 22.27 -1.74
N LEU A 259 7.14 21.65 -0.71
CA LEU A 259 5.82 22.00 -0.17
C LEU A 259 5.76 23.44 0.35
N ASP A 260 6.88 23.97 0.83
CA ASP A 260 7.00 25.32 1.40
C ASP A 260 7.41 26.40 0.40
N ASP A 261 7.43 26.10 -0.91
CA ASP A 261 7.73 27.10 -1.95
C ASP A 261 6.56 28.08 -2.10
N GLU A 262 6.72 29.26 -1.48
CA GLU A 262 5.70 30.31 -1.42
C GLU A 262 5.31 30.87 -2.79
N LYS A 263 6.24 30.87 -3.76
CA LYS A 263 5.96 31.44 -5.09
C LYS A 263 5.33 30.40 -6.00
N LEU A 264 5.79 29.15 -5.90
CA LEU A 264 5.34 28.09 -6.78
C LEU A 264 4.04 27.43 -6.30
N VAL A 265 3.96 27.05 -5.01
CA VAL A 265 2.92 26.11 -4.53
C VAL A 265 1.84 26.79 -3.69
N TYR A 266 2.12 27.90 -3.01
CA TYR A 266 1.10 28.58 -2.19
C TYR A 266 -0.09 29.09 -3.01
N PRO A 267 0.08 29.59 -4.26
CA PRO A 267 -1.06 29.91 -5.12
C PRO A 267 -1.96 28.69 -5.39
N PHE A 268 -1.39 27.49 -5.46
CA PHE A 268 -2.16 26.25 -5.54
C PHE A 268 -2.95 26.00 -4.25
N TYR A 269 -2.33 26.16 -3.07
CA TYR A 269 -3.02 25.99 -1.78
C TYR A 269 -4.21 26.95 -1.62
N GLU A 270 -4.04 28.23 -1.97
CA GLU A 270 -5.14 29.19 -1.97
C GLU A 270 -6.31 28.69 -2.83
N LYS A 271 -6.00 28.17 -4.01
CA LYS A 271 -6.99 27.73 -4.99
C LYS A 271 -7.77 26.51 -4.53
N ILE A 272 -7.10 25.51 -3.98
CA ILE A 272 -7.76 24.28 -3.52
C ILE A 272 -8.57 24.52 -2.25
N VAL A 273 -8.13 25.45 -1.38
CA VAL A 273 -8.90 25.89 -0.21
C VAL A 273 -10.17 26.61 -0.64
N LYS A 274 -10.08 27.52 -1.63
CA LYS A 274 -11.25 28.19 -2.20
C LYS A 274 -12.22 27.20 -2.86
N ALA A 275 -11.70 26.14 -3.48
CA ALA A 275 -12.49 25.07 -4.08
C ALA A 275 -13.08 24.07 -3.06
N GLY A 276 -12.60 24.08 -1.81
CA GLY A 276 -13.00 23.13 -0.77
C GLY A 276 -12.42 21.72 -0.92
N ILE A 277 -11.37 21.54 -1.73
CA ILE A 277 -10.66 20.28 -1.97
C ILE A 277 -9.33 20.31 -1.23
N GLU A 278 -9.39 20.28 0.09
CA GLU A 278 -8.30 20.73 0.99
C GLU A 278 -7.27 19.65 1.32
N THR A 279 -7.41 18.43 0.79
CA THR A 279 -6.50 17.31 1.09
C THR A 279 -5.46 17.16 -0.01
N VAL A 280 -4.19 17.19 0.38
CA VAL A 280 -3.03 17.07 -0.49
C VAL A 280 -2.17 15.89 -0.04
N CYS A 281 -2.12 14.88 -0.89
CA CYS A 281 -1.38 13.64 -0.67
C CYS A 281 -0.05 13.69 -1.42
N ILE A 282 1.06 13.50 -0.71
CA ILE A 282 2.40 13.67 -1.27
C ILE A 282 3.21 12.39 -1.08
N HIS A 283 3.78 11.89 -2.18
CA HIS A 283 4.76 10.81 -2.14
C HIS A 283 6.08 11.35 -1.58
N LYS A 284 6.54 10.76 -0.47
CA LYS A 284 7.83 11.04 0.18
C LYS A 284 8.40 9.75 0.78
N GLY A 285 9.72 9.70 0.96
CA GLY A 285 10.43 8.49 1.35
C GLY A 285 10.70 7.56 0.17
N LEU A 286 10.84 6.27 0.48
CA LEU A 286 11.13 5.17 -0.44
C LEU A 286 12.31 5.46 -1.39
N LEU A 287 13.49 5.73 -0.83
CA LEU A 287 14.72 5.92 -1.61
C LEU A 287 15.72 4.76 -1.40
N PRO A 288 16.54 4.43 -2.43
CA PRO A 288 17.53 3.35 -2.35
C PRO A 288 18.64 3.67 -1.34
N ALA A 289 19.35 2.65 -0.84
CA ALA A 289 20.42 2.83 0.17
C ALA A 289 21.49 3.87 -0.22
N ASP A 290 21.79 4.00 -1.51
CA ASP A 290 22.80 4.90 -2.06
C ASP A 290 22.23 6.26 -2.54
N TYR A 291 21.01 6.63 -2.12
CA TYR A 291 20.26 7.79 -2.61
C TYR A 291 21.05 9.10 -2.67
N GLU A 292 22.00 9.35 -1.77
CA GLU A 292 22.82 10.57 -1.79
C GLU A 292 23.69 10.66 -3.05
N LYS A 293 24.06 9.51 -3.61
CA LYS A 293 24.84 9.38 -4.85
C LYS A 293 23.94 9.17 -6.07
N SER A 294 22.89 8.38 -5.96
CA SER A 294 22.00 8.04 -7.08
C SER A 294 20.93 9.11 -7.36
N TRP A 295 20.60 9.95 -6.38
CA TRP A 295 19.63 11.06 -6.46
C TRP A 295 20.20 12.41 -6.00
N PRO A 296 21.39 12.83 -6.48
CA PRO A 296 22.09 13.99 -5.94
C PRO A 296 21.27 15.28 -6.15
N GLY A 297 21.04 16.02 -5.06
CA GLY A 297 20.26 17.26 -5.07
C GLY A 297 18.75 17.08 -5.33
N VAL A 298 18.26 15.84 -5.40
CA VAL A 298 16.83 15.52 -5.55
C VAL A 298 16.30 14.80 -4.30
N TRP A 299 17.11 13.96 -3.65
CA TRP A 299 16.67 13.14 -2.51
C TRP A 299 16.13 13.99 -1.35
N GLU A 300 16.60 15.23 -1.18
CA GLU A 300 16.12 16.16 -0.15
C GLU A 300 14.63 16.45 -0.31
N HIS A 301 14.12 16.43 -1.54
CA HIS A 301 12.71 16.61 -1.86
C HIS A 301 11.85 15.41 -1.45
N ALA A 302 12.43 14.22 -1.27
CA ALA A 302 11.74 13.05 -0.71
C ALA A 302 11.64 13.09 0.82
N THR A 303 12.36 13.99 1.49
CA THR A 303 12.29 14.17 2.96
C THR A 303 11.11 15.06 3.36
N VAL A 304 10.80 15.14 4.66
CA VAL A 304 9.73 16.01 5.20
C VAL A 304 10.22 17.38 5.67
N SER A 305 11.43 17.79 5.27
CA SER A 305 12.05 19.06 5.69
C SER A 305 11.26 20.31 5.23
N ASP A 306 10.43 20.19 4.20
CA ASP A 306 9.57 21.24 3.64
C ASP A 306 8.15 21.25 4.22
N LEU A 307 7.74 20.19 4.92
CA LEU A 307 6.36 19.99 5.33
C LEU A 307 5.94 20.89 6.49
N GLY A 308 6.83 21.06 7.48
CA GLY A 308 6.51 21.77 8.71
C GLY A 308 6.05 23.22 8.50
N LYS A 309 6.77 23.96 7.65
CA LYS A 309 6.42 25.34 7.28
C LYS A 309 5.11 25.38 6.49
N ALA A 310 4.96 24.54 5.46
CA ALA A 310 3.74 24.48 4.66
C ALA A 310 2.50 24.17 5.51
N ALA A 311 2.60 23.22 6.45
CA ALA A 311 1.53 22.86 7.37
C ALA A 311 1.13 24.02 8.30
N LYS A 312 2.11 24.79 8.78
CA LYS A 312 1.90 25.95 9.65
C LYS A 312 1.25 27.12 8.89
N ASP A 313 1.72 27.39 7.69
CA ASP A 313 1.26 28.53 6.89
C ASP A 313 -0.13 28.26 6.27
N TRP A 314 -0.47 26.98 6.05
CA TRP A 314 -1.75 26.55 5.46
C TRP A 314 -2.52 25.58 6.38
N PRO A 315 -3.02 26.05 7.53
CA PRO A 315 -3.67 25.18 8.53
C PRO A 315 -4.97 24.52 8.04
N ARG A 316 -5.57 25.04 6.95
CA ARG A 316 -6.75 24.43 6.31
C ARG A 316 -6.41 23.27 5.38
N VAL A 317 -5.18 23.19 4.86
CA VAL A 317 -4.77 22.11 3.96
C VAL A 317 -4.35 20.90 4.80
N ASN A 318 -4.91 19.74 4.53
CA ASN A 318 -4.49 18.48 5.13
C ASN A 318 -3.37 17.87 4.29
N PHE A 319 -2.17 17.76 4.86
CA PHE A 319 -1.01 17.15 4.22
C PHE A 319 -0.91 15.69 4.61
N VAL A 320 -1.16 14.79 3.65
CA VAL A 320 -1.03 13.35 3.85
C VAL A 320 0.27 12.88 3.21
N ILE A 321 1.16 12.33 4.01
CA ILE A 321 2.47 11.87 3.55
C ILE A 321 2.41 10.37 3.31
N TYR A 322 2.44 10.01 2.02
CA TYR A 322 2.33 8.62 1.58
C TYR A 322 3.63 7.89 1.90
N HIS A 323 3.49 6.60 2.23
CA HIS A 323 4.59 5.77 2.73
C HIS A 323 5.22 6.27 4.03
N SER A 324 4.53 7.17 4.76
CA SER A 324 4.95 7.71 6.04
C SER A 324 6.34 8.34 6.04
N ALA A 325 6.82 8.80 4.86
CA ALA A 325 8.19 9.21 4.63
C ALA A 325 9.24 8.18 5.11
N LEU A 326 8.92 6.88 5.10
CA LEU A 326 9.90 5.86 5.42
C LEU A 326 11.05 5.95 4.42
N ARG A 327 12.27 6.24 4.88
CA ARG A 327 13.43 6.37 3.99
C ARG A 327 13.69 5.09 3.20
N ALA A 328 13.63 3.94 3.87
CA ALA A 328 14.04 2.67 3.29
C ALA A 328 13.18 2.24 2.10
N PHE A 329 13.85 1.93 1.02
CA PHE A 329 13.31 1.22 -0.12
C PHE A 329 14.29 0.13 -0.50
N LEU A 330 13.82 -1.11 -0.56
CA LEU A 330 14.65 -2.24 -1.01
C LEU A 330 15.84 -2.49 -0.11
N GLU A 331 15.62 -2.31 1.18
CA GLU A 331 16.57 -2.70 2.20
C GLU A 331 15.87 -3.66 3.15
N PRO A 332 16.52 -4.76 3.58
CA PRO A 332 15.95 -5.60 4.62
C PRO A 332 15.75 -4.73 5.87
N PRO A 333 14.55 -4.71 6.45
CA PRO A 333 14.24 -3.87 7.61
C PRO A 333 15.03 -4.26 8.87
N ASP A 334 15.85 -5.31 8.86
CA ASP A 334 16.67 -5.71 10.01
C ASP A 334 17.67 -4.62 10.41
N ALA A 335 18.32 -3.98 9.43
CA ALA A 335 19.21 -2.86 9.69
C ALA A 335 18.43 -1.65 10.24
N ALA A 336 17.24 -1.39 9.69
CA ALA A 336 16.37 -0.31 10.14
C ALA A 336 15.82 -0.57 11.55
N LEU A 337 15.51 -1.83 11.90
CA LEU A 337 15.11 -2.24 13.23
C LEU A 337 16.27 -2.10 14.22
N ALA A 338 17.47 -2.56 13.85
CA ALA A 338 18.66 -2.43 14.71
C ALA A 338 18.99 -0.95 14.99
N GLU A 339 18.90 -0.09 13.97
CA GLU A 339 19.04 1.36 14.15
C GLU A 339 17.95 1.92 15.07
N PHE A 340 16.69 1.50 14.88
CA PHE A 340 15.59 1.91 15.75
C PHE A 340 15.76 1.45 17.19
N GLU A 341 16.20 0.22 17.44
CA GLU A 341 16.43 -0.29 18.80
C GLU A 341 17.55 0.48 19.50
N GLN A 342 18.59 0.89 18.76
CA GLN A 342 19.70 1.68 19.29
C GLN A 342 19.32 3.15 19.55
N THR A 343 18.59 3.77 18.63
CA THR A 343 18.39 5.24 18.61
C THR A 343 16.99 5.69 19.02
N GLY A 344 16.01 4.80 18.95
CA GLY A 344 14.59 5.11 19.05
C GLY A 344 14.03 5.87 17.84
N ARG A 345 14.78 5.94 16.74
CA ARG A 345 14.40 6.69 15.52
C ARG A 345 14.33 5.78 14.30
N ILE A 346 13.36 6.07 13.44
CA ILE A 346 13.24 5.53 12.08
C ILE A 346 13.52 6.68 11.13
N LYS A 347 14.55 6.55 10.30
CA LYS A 347 15.01 7.61 9.39
C LYS A 347 13.84 8.17 8.56
N TRP A 348 13.65 9.49 8.66
CA TRP A 348 12.59 10.32 8.06
C TRP A 348 11.16 10.09 8.58
N ALA A 349 10.75 8.86 8.89
CA ALA A 349 9.44 8.60 9.47
C ALA A 349 9.28 9.18 10.89
N THR A 350 10.33 9.16 11.70
CA THR A 350 10.32 9.86 13.01
C THR A 350 10.30 11.38 12.83
N ASP A 351 10.97 11.92 11.81
CA ASP A 351 10.94 13.36 11.54
C ASP A 351 9.52 13.81 11.18
N LEU A 352 8.78 13.02 10.39
CA LEU A 352 7.35 13.23 10.11
C LEU A 352 6.53 13.23 11.40
N ALA A 353 6.71 12.19 12.23
CA ALA A 353 5.94 12.00 13.45
C ALA A 353 6.14 13.13 14.48
N GLU A 354 7.29 13.80 14.48
CA GLU A 354 7.62 14.87 15.41
C GLU A 354 7.11 16.26 15.00
N ILE A 355 6.69 16.45 13.73
CA ILE A 355 6.25 17.76 13.21
C ILE A 355 5.12 18.39 14.04
N PRO A 356 4.03 17.67 14.39
CA PRO A 356 2.94 18.25 15.19
C PRO A 356 3.41 18.80 16.54
N ALA A 357 4.24 18.04 17.25
CA ALA A 357 4.76 18.46 18.56
C ALA A 357 5.75 19.63 18.44
N LYS A 358 6.63 19.61 17.43
CA LYS A 358 7.63 20.65 17.21
C LYS A 358 7.04 22.00 16.79
N LEU A 359 5.96 21.98 16.00
CA LEU A 359 5.44 23.18 15.34
C LEU A 359 4.00 23.55 15.74
N GLY A 360 3.34 22.75 16.57
CA GLY A 360 1.97 23.00 17.02
C GLY A 360 0.90 22.82 15.94
N VAL A 361 1.20 22.05 14.89
CA VAL A 361 0.29 21.82 13.74
C VAL A 361 -0.56 20.57 13.93
N ARG A 362 -1.73 20.51 13.27
CA ARG A 362 -2.68 19.38 13.38
C ARG A 362 -3.12 18.78 12.06
N ASN A 363 -2.62 19.32 10.96
CA ASN A 363 -3.01 19.03 9.58
C ASN A 363 -1.96 18.19 8.84
N VAL A 364 -1.17 17.39 9.57
CA VAL A 364 -0.16 16.47 9.03
C VAL A 364 -0.58 15.05 9.36
N TYR A 365 -0.58 14.20 8.34
CA TYR A 365 -1.03 12.82 8.38
C TYR A 365 0.03 11.90 7.76
N ALA A 366 0.11 10.67 8.23
CA ALA A 366 0.89 9.60 7.62
C ALA A 366 -0.04 8.57 7.00
N GLU A 367 0.24 8.16 5.77
CA GLU A 367 -0.35 6.99 5.14
C GLU A 367 0.70 5.87 5.16
N ILE A 368 0.29 4.64 5.49
CA ILE A 368 1.23 3.57 5.86
C ILE A 368 1.54 2.55 4.75
N GLY A 369 0.82 2.50 3.63
CA GLY A 369 0.71 1.39 2.68
C GLY A 369 2.00 0.63 2.38
N THR A 370 2.74 1.01 1.33
CA THR A 370 3.98 0.29 0.95
C THR A 370 4.99 0.18 2.10
N ALA A 371 5.06 1.19 2.98
CA ALA A 371 5.95 1.15 4.15
C ALA A 371 5.56 0.02 5.12
N PHE A 372 4.27 -0.16 5.39
CA PHE A 372 3.72 -1.22 6.22
C PHE A 372 3.81 -2.57 5.53
N ALA A 373 3.41 -2.67 4.26
CA ALA A 373 3.45 -3.91 3.49
C ALA A 373 4.86 -4.53 3.48
N ASN A 374 5.88 -3.72 3.16
CA ASN A 374 7.27 -4.16 3.16
C ASN A 374 7.74 -4.55 4.58
N SER A 375 7.41 -3.73 5.58
CA SER A 375 7.80 -3.99 6.96
C SER A 375 7.17 -5.26 7.52
N ALA A 376 5.86 -5.46 7.31
CA ALA A 376 5.12 -6.59 7.86
C ALA A 376 5.61 -7.93 7.30
N VAL A 377 5.97 -8.00 6.02
CA VAL A 377 6.50 -9.22 5.38
C VAL A 377 7.95 -9.49 5.76
N ALA A 378 8.79 -8.45 5.77
CA ALA A 378 10.22 -8.64 5.92
C ALA A 378 10.69 -8.65 7.38
N ASN A 379 10.07 -7.85 8.27
CA ASN A 379 10.30 -7.90 9.71
C ASN A 379 9.10 -7.30 10.49
N PRO A 380 8.18 -8.14 11.00
CA PRO A 380 7.00 -7.70 11.74
C PRO A 380 7.29 -6.79 12.95
N ARG A 381 8.42 -6.97 13.64
CA ARG A 381 8.81 -6.09 14.75
C ARG A 381 9.11 -4.68 14.26
N PHE A 382 9.71 -4.52 13.09
CA PHE A 382 9.90 -3.21 12.47
C PHE A 382 8.57 -2.56 12.08
N ALA A 383 7.59 -3.34 11.60
CA ALA A 383 6.25 -2.83 11.35
C ALA A 383 5.59 -2.29 12.63
N ALA A 384 5.73 -3.00 13.75
CA ALA A 384 5.28 -2.54 15.06
C ALA A 384 5.99 -1.24 15.50
N ALA A 385 7.31 -1.15 15.30
CA ALA A 385 8.09 0.06 15.60
C ALA A 385 7.63 1.27 14.77
N LEU A 386 7.35 1.08 13.48
CA LEU A 386 6.83 2.11 12.58
C LEU A 386 5.47 2.62 13.07
N LEU A 387 4.50 1.73 13.30
CA LEU A 387 3.17 2.11 13.76
C LEU A 387 3.23 2.77 15.14
N GLY A 388 4.02 2.24 16.08
CA GLY A 388 4.23 2.85 17.40
C GLY A 388 4.80 4.27 17.32
N THR A 389 5.78 4.48 16.43
CA THR A 389 6.38 5.80 16.19
C THR A 389 5.36 6.79 15.64
N LEU A 390 4.60 6.39 14.63
CA LEU A 390 3.60 7.25 13.99
C LEU A 390 2.43 7.58 14.93
N VAL A 391 1.87 6.58 15.61
CA VAL A 391 0.75 6.77 16.55
C VAL A 391 1.17 7.65 17.73
N ARG A 392 2.39 7.46 18.28
CA ARG A 392 2.90 8.29 19.37
C ARG A 392 3.09 9.75 18.95
N GLY A 393 3.61 10.01 17.75
CA GLY A 393 3.94 11.36 17.29
C GLY A 393 2.76 12.13 16.68
N LEU A 394 1.95 11.46 15.86
CA LEU A 394 0.83 12.07 15.11
C LEU A 394 -0.50 11.94 15.85
N GLY A 395 -0.65 10.93 16.71
CA GLY A 395 -1.93 10.45 17.21
C GLY A 395 -2.54 9.39 16.28
N ALA A 396 -3.31 8.46 16.87
CA ALA A 396 -4.04 7.45 16.10
C ALA A 396 -5.06 8.05 15.12
N ASP A 397 -5.45 9.33 15.31
CA ASP A 397 -6.39 10.08 14.47
C ASP A 397 -5.78 10.63 13.17
N ARG A 398 -4.45 10.47 12.98
CA ARG A 398 -3.70 11.03 11.84
C ARG A 398 -2.80 10.01 11.12
N VAL A 399 -3.04 8.74 11.38
CA VAL A 399 -2.46 7.62 10.63
C VAL A 399 -3.56 7.03 9.74
N LEU A 400 -3.30 6.89 8.45
CA LEU A 400 -4.27 6.45 7.44
C LEU A 400 -3.86 5.11 6.85
N TRP A 401 -4.86 4.27 6.61
CA TRP A 401 -4.73 3.05 5.84
C TRP A 401 -4.69 3.35 4.34
N GLY A 402 -3.67 2.83 3.66
CA GLY A 402 -3.61 2.64 2.23
C GLY A 402 -2.79 1.40 1.94
N THR A 403 -2.83 0.87 0.71
CA THR A 403 -2.22 -0.46 0.42
C THR A 403 -1.26 -0.45 -0.75
N ASP A 404 -1.38 0.57 -1.60
CA ASP A 404 -0.77 0.62 -2.93
C ASP A 404 -1.23 -0.53 -3.85
N SER A 405 -2.30 -1.27 -3.50
CA SER A 405 -2.86 -2.31 -4.36
C SER A 405 -3.33 -1.73 -5.70
N VAL A 406 -3.30 -2.48 -6.81
CA VAL A 406 -3.07 -3.94 -6.89
C VAL A 406 -1.62 -4.37 -7.08
N TRP A 407 -0.65 -3.49 -6.85
CA TRP A 407 0.76 -3.84 -6.93
C TRP A 407 1.14 -5.09 -6.11
N TYR A 408 0.51 -5.27 -4.96
CA TYR A 408 0.71 -6.43 -4.07
C TYR A 408 -0.39 -7.49 -4.19
N GLY A 409 -1.17 -7.48 -5.28
CA GLY A 409 -2.42 -8.24 -5.40
C GLY A 409 -3.53 -7.69 -4.50
N SER A 410 -4.47 -8.55 -4.11
CA SER A 410 -5.50 -8.23 -3.12
C SER A 410 -4.86 -7.73 -1.82
N PRO A 411 -5.36 -6.62 -1.25
CA PRO A 411 -4.85 -6.07 0.00
C PRO A 411 -5.24 -6.89 1.24
N GLN A 412 -6.01 -7.99 1.08
CA GLN A 412 -6.55 -8.73 2.23
C GLN A 412 -5.47 -9.22 3.21
N TRP A 413 -4.30 -9.62 2.71
CA TRP A 413 -3.21 -10.05 3.58
C TRP A 413 -2.65 -8.88 4.41
N GLN A 414 -2.62 -7.66 3.84
CA GLN A 414 -2.20 -6.46 4.56
C GLN A 414 -3.24 -6.10 5.64
N ILE A 415 -4.53 -6.18 5.28
CA ILE A 415 -5.64 -5.97 6.22
C ILE A 415 -5.52 -6.93 7.40
N GLU A 416 -5.33 -8.22 7.15
CA GLU A 416 -5.14 -9.21 8.21
C GLU A 416 -3.87 -8.98 9.02
N ALA A 417 -2.78 -8.55 8.38
CA ALA A 417 -1.55 -8.21 9.08
C ALA A 417 -1.78 -7.06 10.08
N LEU A 418 -2.44 -5.96 9.68
CA LEU A 418 -2.70 -4.84 10.61
C LEU A 418 -3.75 -5.22 11.67
N ARG A 419 -4.79 -5.99 11.32
CA ARG A 419 -5.75 -6.51 12.31
C ARG A 419 -5.05 -7.27 13.43
N ARG A 420 -4.02 -8.05 13.08
CA ARG A 420 -3.30 -8.93 14.01
C ARG A 420 -2.09 -8.28 14.67
N LEU A 421 -1.46 -7.28 14.04
CA LEU A 421 -0.25 -6.65 14.55
C LEU A 421 -0.47 -6.07 15.95
N GLU A 422 0.43 -6.39 16.87
CA GLU A 422 0.55 -5.73 18.17
C GLU A 422 1.99 -5.24 18.37
N ILE A 423 2.17 -4.19 19.16
CA ILE A 423 3.50 -3.72 19.56
C ILE A 423 3.99 -4.63 20.70
N PRO A 424 5.12 -5.35 20.54
CA PRO A 424 5.64 -6.21 21.60
C PRO A 424 5.85 -5.46 22.92
N GLU A 425 5.55 -6.09 24.06
CA GLU A 425 5.59 -5.41 25.37
C GLU A 425 6.97 -4.83 25.72
N ASP A 426 8.04 -5.49 25.29
CA ASP A 426 9.41 -4.98 25.45
C ASP A 426 9.59 -3.64 24.73
N MET A 427 9.03 -3.53 23.51
CA MET A 427 9.05 -2.32 22.71
C MET A 427 8.14 -1.24 23.30
N GLN A 428 6.96 -1.61 23.83
CA GLN A 428 6.08 -0.68 24.55
C GLN A 428 6.80 -0.05 25.74
N ARG A 429 7.44 -0.86 26.59
CA ARG A 429 8.19 -0.38 27.76
C ARG A 429 9.39 0.48 27.38
N ARG A 430 10.18 0.05 26.39
CA ARG A 430 11.42 0.73 25.99
C ARG A 430 11.18 2.06 25.29
N HIS A 431 10.13 2.17 24.48
CA HIS A 431 9.87 3.35 23.65
C HIS A 431 8.63 4.13 24.08
N GLY A 432 7.93 3.73 25.15
CA GLY A 432 6.73 4.40 25.63
C GLY A 432 5.58 4.35 24.61
N PHE A 433 5.47 3.24 23.87
CA PHE A 433 4.36 3.04 22.95
C PHE A 433 3.13 2.50 23.68
N ALA A 434 1.96 3.01 23.31
CA ALA A 434 0.69 2.41 23.70
C ALA A 434 0.42 1.16 22.84
N PRO A 435 -0.30 0.15 23.35
CA PRO A 435 -0.74 -0.99 22.54
C PRO A 435 -1.65 -0.54 21.38
N LEU A 436 -1.59 -1.28 20.27
CA LEU A 436 -2.51 -1.09 19.13
C LEU A 436 -3.89 -1.67 19.43
N GLY A 437 -3.95 -2.73 20.24
CA GLY A 437 -5.20 -3.32 20.72
C GLY A 437 -5.89 -4.24 19.70
N PRO A 438 -7.15 -4.62 19.96
CA PRO A 438 -7.88 -5.58 19.13
C PRO A 438 -8.17 -5.04 17.73
N ALA A 439 -8.42 -5.95 16.79
CA ALA A 439 -8.61 -5.66 15.36
C ALA A 439 -9.67 -4.58 15.07
N ASP A 440 -10.74 -4.54 15.85
CA ASP A 440 -11.86 -3.60 15.81
C ASP A 440 -11.78 -2.50 16.90
N GLY A 441 -10.69 -2.46 17.66
CA GLY A 441 -10.42 -1.46 18.69
C GLY A 441 -10.24 -0.05 18.13
N ILE A 442 -10.19 0.94 19.04
CA ILE A 442 -10.20 2.37 18.70
C ILE A 442 -9.06 2.76 17.73
N VAL A 443 -7.83 2.28 17.97
CA VAL A 443 -6.66 2.64 17.16
C VAL A 443 -6.78 2.06 15.75
N LYS A 444 -7.01 0.76 15.61
CA LYS A 444 -7.09 0.08 14.30
C LYS A 444 -8.32 0.52 13.51
N SER A 445 -9.47 0.72 14.15
CA SER A 445 -10.67 1.25 13.50
C SER A 445 -10.49 2.70 13.03
N ALA A 446 -9.74 3.53 13.77
CA ALA A 446 -9.37 4.87 13.31
C ALA A 446 -8.49 4.81 12.05
N ILE A 447 -7.43 3.98 12.08
CA ILE A 447 -6.50 3.83 10.95
C ILE A 447 -7.19 3.25 9.71
N PHE A 448 -7.96 2.17 9.86
CA PHE A 448 -8.61 1.49 8.74
C PHE A 448 -9.65 2.34 8.01
N GLY A 449 -10.42 3.16 8.73
CA GLY A 449 -11.55 3.85 8.10
C GLY A 449 -11.97 5.14 8.76
N GLY A 450 -11.91 5.24 10.09
CA GLY A 450 -12.43 6.42 10.80
C GLY A 450 -11.77 7.73 10.39
N ASN A 451 -10.45 7.73 10.24
CA ASN A 451 -9.67 8.91 9.87
C ASN A 451 -9.93 9.34 8.43
N ALA A 452 -9.90 8.37 7.50
CA ALA A 452 -10.20 8.61 6.10
C ALA A 452 -11.66 9.06 5.90
N ALA A 453 -12.61 8.48 6.63
CA ALA A 453 -14.01 8.87 6.56
C ALA A 453 -14.22 10.34 6.95
N ARG A 454 -13.54 10.79 8.01
CA ARG A 454 -13.52 12.21 8.40
C ARG A 454 -12.85 13.08 7.32
N LEU A 455 -11.71 12.66 6.79
CA LEU A 455 -10.92 13.42 5.83
C LEU A 455 -11.63 13.61 4.48
N TYR A 456 -12.29 12.55 3.99
CA TYR A 456 -12.98 12.52 2.69
C TYR A 456 -14.50 12.70 2.78
N ARG A 457 -15.00 13.05 3.97
CA ARG A 457 -16.43 13.27 4.26
C ARG A 457 -17.29 12.08 3.83
N VAL A 458 -16.82 10.88 4.12
CA VAL A 458 -17.59 9.64 3.95
C VAL A 458 -18.44 9.47 5.21
N ASN A 459 -19.76 9.50 5.05
CA ASN A 459 -20.67 9.22 6.17
C ASN A 459 -20.60 7.72 6.47
N VAL A 460 -19.98 7.33 7.58
CA VAL A 460 -19.74 5.91 7.93
C VAL A 460 -21.02 5.08 7.97
N ARG A 461 -22.09 5.60 8.58
CA ARG A 461 -23.35 4.85 8.75
C ARG A 461 -24.06 4.66 7.42
N ALA A 462 -24.16 5.72 6.62
CA ALA A 462 -24.74 5.64 5.29
C ALA A 462 -23.88 4.78 4.36
N ALA A 463 -22.56 4.97 4.40
CA ALA A 463 -21.62 4.18 3.63
C ALA A 463 -21.78 2.70 3.96
N LEU A 464 -21.68 2.29 5.22
CA LEU A 464 -21.86 0.87 5.57
C LEU A 464 -23.24 0.34 5.18
N GLY A 465 -24.32 1.07 5.44
CA GLY A 465 -25.67 0.62 5.07
C GLY A 465 -25.89 0.47 3.55
N GLU A 466 -25.34 1.38 2.75
CA GLU A 466 -25.41 1.34 1.29
C GLU A 466 -24.48 0.27 0.71
N ILE A 467 -23.20 0.31 1.10
CA ILE A 467 -22.11 -0.54 0.60
C ILE A 467 -22.39 -2.01 0.89
N THR A 468 -22.92 -2.37 2.06
CA THR A 468 -23.16 -3.79 2.37
C THR A 468 -24.28 -4.41 1.54
N GLY A 469 -25.18 -3.62 0.96
CA GLY A 469 -26.29 -4.11 0.13
C GLY A 469 -26.16 -3.76 -1.35
N ASP A 470 -25.02 -3.23 -1.77
CA ASP A 470 -24.85 -2.73 -3.13
C ASP A 470 -24.48 -3.83 -4.15
N ARG A 471 -24.40 -3.46 -5.43
CA ARG A 471 -24.17 -4.43 -6.49
C ARG A 471 -22.80 -5.11 -6.41
N ILE A 472 -21.79 -4.43 -5.85
CA ILE A 472 -20.45 -5.01 -5.68
C ILE A 472 -20.47 -6.03 -4.52
N ALA A 473 -21.20 -5.75 -3.44
CA ALA A 473 -21.43 -6.73 -2.38
C ALA A 473 -22.15 -7.98 -2.91
N ALA A 474 -23.20 -7.81 -3.72
CA ALA A 474 -23.90 -8.93 -4.37
C ALA A 474 -22.98 -9.75 -5.28
N ILE A 475 -22.11 -9.11 -6.08
CA ILE A 475 -21.10 -9.81 -6.90
C ILE A 475 -20.15 -10.63 -6.03
N ARG A 476 -19.70 -10.08 -4.89
CA ARG A 476 -18.83 -10.81 -3.95
C ARG A 476 -19.54 -12.02 -3.35
N GLU A 477 -20.79 -11.87 -2.93
CA GLU A 477 -21.60 -12.97 -2.38
C GLU A 477 -21.81 -14.08 -3.42
N GLU A 478 -22.17 -13.73 -4.65
CA GLU A 478 -22.32 -14.69 -5.75
C GLU A 478 -21.01 -15.39 -6.09
N TYR A 479 -19.90 -14.64 -6.16
CA TYR A 479 -18.57 -15.20 -6.40
C TYR A 479 -18.20 -16.25 -5.35
N VAL A 480 -18.41 -15.96 -4.06
CA VAL A 480 -18.14 -16.91 -2.97
C VAL A 480 -19.10 -18.10 -3.02
N ALA A 481 -20.39 -17.88 -3.29
CA ALA A 481 -21.39 -18.95 -3.40
C ALA A 481 -21.09 -19.94 -4.54
N GLN A 482 -20.43 -19.48 -5.61
CA GLN A 482 -19.98 -20.33 -6.73
C GLN A 482 -18.63 -21.03 -6.46
N GLY A 483 -18.11 -20.96 -5.23
CA GLY A 483 -16.82 -21.57 -4.86
C GLY A 483 -15.61 -20.69 -5.18
N GLY A 484 -15.83 -19.39 -5.42
CA GLY A 484 -14.77 -18.41 -5.58
C GLY A 484 -13.87 -18.36 -4.34
N MET A 485 -12.57 -18.47 -4.56
CA MET A 485 -11.56 -18.45 -3.51
C MET A 485 -10.52 -17.38 -3.82
N ARG A 486 -9.87 -16.88 -2.77
CA ARG A 486 -8.72 -15.98 -2.91
C ARG A 486 -7.67 -16.63 -3.80
N SER A 487 -7.15 -15.85 -4.74
CA SER A 487 -6.16 -16.36 -5.69
C SER A 487 -4.82 -16.67 -5.01
N ASN A 488 -4.50 -15.94 -3.93
CA ASN A 488 -3.16 -15.83 -3.33
C ASN A 488 -2.06 -15.52 -4.37
N VAL A 489 -2.44 -15.00 -5.54
CA VAL A 489 -1.51 -14.57 -6.57
C VAL A 489 -0.96 -13.21 -6.16
N ARG A 490 0.28 -12.95 -6.55
CA ARG A 490 0.94 -11.66 -6.43
C ARG A 490 1.39 -11.25 -7.82
N TYR A 491 1.30 -9.95 -8.09
CA TYR A 491 1.64 -9.38 -9.37
C TYR A 491 2.96 -8.61 -9.25
N GLY A 492 3.72 -8.55 -10.34
CA GLY A 492 5.00 -7.84 -10.39
C GLY A 492 6.19 -8.80 -10.29
N TRP A 493 7.20 -8.43 -9.50
CA TRP A 493 8.50 -9.10 -9.52
C TRP A 493 8.95 -9.56 -8.14
N VAL A 494 9.56 -10.73 -8.07
CA VAL A 494 10.30 -11.23 -6.90
C VAL A 494 11.76 -11.45 -7.28
N HIS A 495 12.64 -11.57 -6.30
CA HIS A 495 14.02 -11.91 -6.59
C HIS A 495 14.09 -13.33 -7.15
N ARG A 496 14.87 -13.52 -8.21
CA ARG A 496 15.06 -14.83 -8.84
C ARG A 496 15.85 -15.72 -7.87
N PRO A 497 15.35 -16.91 -7.49
CA PRO A 497 16.13 -17.84 -6.70
C PRO A 497 17.45 -18.16 -7.42
N THR A 498 18.58 -18.07 -6.72
CA THR A 498 19.83 -18.63 -7.23
C THR A 498 19.72 -20.15 -7.21
N ALA A 499 19.99 -20.79 -8.36
CA ALA A 499 19.92 -22.24 -8.54
C ALA A 499 20.85 -23.01 -7.59
#